data_AF-A0A2H6AET5-F1
#
_entry.id   AF-A0A2H6AET5-F1
#
_cell.length_a   1.000
_cell.length_b   1.000
_cell.length_c   1.000
_cell.angle_alpha   90.00
_cell.angle_beta   90.00
_cell.angle_gamma   90.00
#
_symmetry.space_group_name_H-M   'P 1'
#
loop_
_entity.id
_entity.type
_entity.pdbx_description
1 polymer ?
#
loop_
_entity_poly.entity_id
_entity_poly.type
_entity_poly.pdbx_seq_one_letter_code
_entity_poly.pdbx_strand_id
1 'polypeptide(L)'
;MQWPGSAPEVPVLWYFSDEQNKLSERMQKYGLRVPVALQHGIDLFKECFRGYRLALPTEKFDLRSAAEAAGFRFRHPKLDGLDVAVGCLRWRDRGGCDEAELRTLLEYGEDDVLALRALAQWQDQLGRRASPRTGVEKLRLGP
;
A
#
# COMPACT_ATOMS: atom_id res chain seq x y z
N MET A 1 4.39 -27.61 3.72
CA MET A 1 3.28 -26.66 3.54
C MET A 1 3.45 -26.03 2.16
N GLN A 2 2.69 -26.48 1.15
CA GLN A 2 2.77 -25.94 -0.22
C GLN A 2 1.84 -24.73 -0.31
N TRP A 3 2.38 -23.58 -0.73
CA TRP A 3 1.59 -22.40 -1.04
C TRP A 3 0.72 -22.73 -2.28
N PRO A 4 -0.61 -22.57 -2.23
CA PRO A 4 -1.47 -22.91 -3.36
C PRO A 4 -1.05 -22.09 -4.59
N GLY A 5 -0.72 -22.81 -5.67
CA GLY A 5 -0.07 -22.29 -6.87
C GLY A 5 -0.93 -21.41 -7.79
N SER A 6 -2.02 -20.83 -7.31
CA SER A 6 -2.78 -19.81 -8.03
C SER A 6 -2.36 -18.44 -7.51
N ALA A 7 -1.79 -17.61 -8.38
CA ALA A 7 -1.62 -16.19 -8.09
C ALA A 7 -2.97 -15.61 -7.63
N PRO A 8 -3.01 -14.74 -6.62
CA PRO A 8 -4.25 -14.08 -6.25
C PRO A 8 -4.87 -13.40 -7.48
N GLU A 9 -6.17 -13.60 -7.72
CA GLU A 9 -6.93 -12.92 -8.79
C GLU A 9 -6.95 -11.39 -8.59
N VAL A 10 -6.57 -10.94 -7.40
CA VAL A 10 -6.49 -9.53 -7.01
C VAL A 10 -5.08 -9.01 -7.31
N PRO A 11 -4.94 -7.88 -8.04
CA PRO A 11 -3.63 -7.30 -8.32
C PRO A 11 -2.94 -6.89 -7.00
N VAL A 12 -1.64 -7.13 -6.92
CA VAL A 12 -0.84 -6.67 -5.78
C VAL A 12 -0.57 -5.18 -5.95
N LEU A 13 -0.93 -4.38 -4.96
CA LEU A 13 -0.77 -2.94 -4.96
C LEU A 13 0.47 -2.54 -4.15
N TRP A 14 1.22 -1.56 -4.63
CA TRP A 14 2.36 -0.96 -3.93
C TRP A 14 2.31 0.55 -4.06
N TYR A 15 2.87 1.27 -3.09
CA TYR A 15 2.97 2.73 -3.15
C TYR A 15 4.39 3.21 -3.50
N PHE A 16 5.30 2.33 -3.92
CA PHE A 16 6.53 2.71 -4.62
C PHE A 16 7.18 1.43 -5.18
N SER A 17 7.74 1.46 -6.39
CA SER A 17 8.38 0.26 -6.96
C SER A 17 9.60 -0.26 -6.18
N ASP A 18 10.18 0.55 -5.30
CA ASP A 18 11.32 0.14 -4.47
C ASP A 18 10.96 -0.91 -3.42
N GLU A 19 9.70 -0.97 -2.98
CA GLU A 19 9.22 -1.96 -2.01
C GLU A 19 9.22 -3.37 -2.63
N GLN A 20 8.77 -3.47 -3.87
CA GLN A 20 8.78 -4.68 -4.67
C GLN A 20 10.21 -5.23 -4.86
N ASN A 21 11.15 -4.36 -5.20
CA ASN A 21 12.55 -4.73 -5.40
C ASN A 21 13.18 -5.25 -4.11
N LYS A 22 13.05 -4.50 -3.01
CA LYS A 22 13.60 -4.88 -1.70
C LYS A 22 13.02 -6.20 -1.18
N LEU A 23 11.72 -6.43 -1.38
CA LEU A 23 11.09 -7.69 -1.00
C LEU A 23 11.63 -8.85 -1.86
N SER A 24 11.72 -8.66 -3.18
CA SER A 24 12.26 -9.67 -4.10
C SER A 24 13.70 -10.05 -3.75
N GLU A 25 14.56 -9.06 -3.50
CA GLU A 25 15.94 -9.26 -3.08
C GLU A 25 16.04 -10.02 -1.75
N ARG A 26 15.21 -9.65 -0.76
CA ARG A 26 15.17 -10.38 0.52
C ARG A 26 14.71 -11.82 0.36
N MET A 27 13.67 -12.06 -0.44
CA MET A 27 13.19 -13.41 -0.71
C MET A 27 14.29 -14.26 -1.35
N GLN A 28 14.95 -13.74 -2.38
CA GLN A 28 16.06 -14.41 -3.05
C GLN A 28 17.23 -14.68 -2.09
N LYS A 29 17.60 -13.72 -1.24
CA LYS A 29 18.65 -13.86 -0.22
C LYS A 29 18.40 -15.03 0.73
N TYR A 30 17.13 -15.31 1.05
CA TYR A 30 16.75 -16.41 1.93
C TYR A 30 16.30 -17.68 1.17
N GLY A 31 16.57 -17.77 -0.14
CA GLY A 31 16.23 -18.94 -0.95
C GLY A 31 14.72 -19.13 -1.16
N LEU A 32 13.92 -18.09 -0.96
CA LEU A 32 12.47 -18.12 -1.16
C LEU A 32 12.13 -17.79 -2.62
N ARG A 33 11.14 -18.50 -3.17
CA ARG A 33 10.62 -18.23 -4.51
C ARG A 33 9.90 -16.88 -4.55
N VAL A 34 10.32 -15.99 -5.44
CA VAL A 34 9.61 -14.73 -5.71
C VAL A 34 8.30 -15.03 -6.46
N PRO A 35 7.13 -14.62 -5.92
CA PRO A 35 5.86 -14.81 -6.60
C PRO A 35 5.76 -13.98 -7.89
N VAL A 36 5.19 -14.55 -8.95
CA VAL A 36 4.94 -13.82 -10.21
C VAL A 36 4.01 -12.61 -9.98
N ALA A 37 3.07 -12.73 -9.03
CA ALA A 37 2.20 -11.62 -8.64
C ALA A 37 2.98 -10.40 -8.09
N LEU A 38 4.16 -10.61 -7.50
CA LEU A 38 5.04 -9.52 -7.06
C LEU A 38 5.60 -8.76 -8.28
N GLN A 39 5.83 -9.45 -9.41
CA GLN A 39 6.41 -8.88 -10.63
C GLN A 39 5.41 -8.04 -11.44
N HIS A 40 4.12 -8.32 -11.31
CA HIS A 40 3.02 -7.61 -11.99
C HIS A 40 2.24 -6.69 -11.07
N GLY A 41 2.85 -6.27 -9.96
CA GLY A 41 2.23 -5.32 -9.05
C GLY A 41 1.91 -3.98 -9.73
N ILE A 42 0.84 -3.33 -9.27
CA ILE A 42 0.47 -1.99 -9.71
C ILE A 42 1.13 -0.99 -8.78
N ASP A 43 1.94 -0.09 -9.36
CA ASP A 43 2.56 1.03 -8.68
C ASP A 43 1.57 2.21 -8.65
N LEU A 44 0.83 2.33 -7.55
CA LEU A 44 -0.21 3.35 -7.42
C LEU A 44 0.36 4.76 -7.38
N PHE A 45 1.61 4.92 -6.92
CA PHE A 45 2.30 6.20 -6.98
C PHE A 45 2.49 6.66 -8.43
N LYS A 46 2.96 5.77 -9.31
CA LYS A 46 3.09 6.08 -10.74
C LYS A 46 1.74 6.38 -11.40
N GLU A 47 0.70 5.62 -11.07
CA GLU A 47 -0.66 5.86 -11.61
C GLU A 47 -1.23 7.21 -11.12
N CYS A 48 -1.07 7.52 -9.83
CA CYS A 48 -1.41 8.83 -9.26
C CYS A 48 -0.70 9.96 -10.00
N PHE A 49 0.61 9.80 -10.23
CA PHE A 49 1.43 10.85 -10.80
C PHE A 49 1.20 11.06 -12.30
N ARG A 50 0.92 9.99 -13.05
CA ARG A 50 0.72 10.04 -14.51
C ARG A 50 -0.64 10.57 -14.93
N GLY A 51 -1.71 10.24 -14.19
CA GLY A 51 -3.09 10.58 -14.60
C GLY A 51 -3.81 11.60 -13.72
N TYR A 52 -3.46 11.68 -12.43
CA TYR A 52 -4.32 12.30 -11.41
C TYR A 52 -3.64 13.41 -10.61
N ARG A 53 -2.42 13.80 -10.99
CA ARG A 53 -1.69 14.91 -10.37
C ARG A 53 -2.48 16.23 -10.36
N LEU A 54 -3.38 16.41 -11.33
CA LEU A 54 -4.28 17.57 -11.41
C LEU A 54 -5.54 17.43 -10.53
N ALA A 55 -5.86 16.23 -10.06
CA ALA A 55 -7.09 15.91 -9.32
C ALA A 55 -6.88 15.80 -7.80
N LEU A 56 -5.64 15.60 -7.33
CA LEU A 56 -5.31 15.58 -5.91
C LEU A 56 -4.86 16.97 -5.44
N PRO A 57 -5.57 17.63 -4.50
CA PRO A 57 -5.16 18.91 -3.93
C PRO A 57 -4.06 18.71 -2.87
N THR A 58 -2.91 18.15 -3.26
CA THR A 58 -1.76 17.96 -2.38
C THR A 58 -0.47 18.41 -3.03
N GLU A 59 0.37 19.10 -2.25
CA GLU A 59 1.74 19.46 -2.64
C GLU A 59 2.71 18.29 -2.45
N LYS A 60 2.35 17.32 -1.59
CA LYS A 60 3.13 16.13 -1.27
C LYS A 60 2.47 14.88 -1.85
N PHE A 61 3.25 14.05 -2.52
CA PHE A 61 2.79 12.80 -3.13
C PHE A 61 3.24 11.57 -2.33
N ASP A 62 3.41 11.72 -1.01
CA ASP A 62 3.50 10.56 -0.12
C ASP A 62 2.10 9.93 0.09
N LEU A 63 2.09 8.67 0.53
CA LEU A 63 0.86 7.87 0.69
C LEU A 63 -0.13 8.58 1.61
N ARG A 64 0.37 9.13 2.72
CA ARG A 64 -0.44 9.84 3.70
C ARG A 64 -1.18 11.00 3.06
N SER A 65 -0.47 11.91 2.40
CA SER A 65 -1.05 13.12 1.84
C SER A 65 -2.04 12.79 0.72
N ALA A 66 -1.71 11.79 -0.12
CA ALA A 66 -2.62 11.34 -1.17
C ALA A 66 -3.88 10.66 -0.60
N ALA A 67 -3.75 9.81 0.42
CA ALA A 67 -4.87 9.12 1.04
C ALA A 67 -5.77 10.08 1.83
N GLU A 68 -5.19 11.05 2.55
CA GLU A 68 -5.94 12.11 3.24
C GLU A 68 -6.72 12.98 2.26
N ALA A 69 -6.11 13.35 1.12
CA ALA A 69 -6.80 14.05 0.03
C ALA A 69 -7.94 13.21 -0.58
N ALA A 70 -7.82 11.88 -0.56
CA ALA A 70 -8.89 10.95 -0.93
C ALA A 70 -9.93 10.72 0.19
N GLY A 71 -9.77 11.36 1.36
CA GLY A 71 -10.72 11.30 2.48
C GLY A 71 -10.42 10.22 3.54
N PHE A 72 -9.30 9.51 3.44
CA PHE A 72 -8.88 8.55 4.44
C PHE A 72 -8.42 9.24 5.74
N ARG A 73 -8.65 8.61 6.89
CA ARG A 73 -8.24 9.13 8.20
C ARG A 73 -7.41 8.08 8.93
N PHE A 74 -6.15 8.42 9.20
CA PHE A 74 -5.24 7.60 9.98
C PHE A 74 -5.65 7.58 11.46
N ARG A 75 -5.53 6.42 12.11
CA ARG A 75 -5.70 6.27 13.57
C ARG A 75 -4.65 7.08 14.32
N HIS A 76 -3.43 7.13 13.78
CA HIS A 76 -2.26 7.79 14.37
C HIS A 76 -1.73 8.90 13.45
N PRO A 77 -2.42 10.06 13.35
CA PRO A 77 -2.09 11.09 12.34
C PRO A 77 -0.72 11.76 12.54
N LYS A 78 -0.14 11.65 13.74
CA LYS A 78 1.18 12.21 14.07
C LYS A 78 2.32 11.21 13.94
N LEU A 79 2.03 9.93 13.79
CA LEU A 79 3.04 8.88 13.74
C LEU A 79 3.63 8.80 12.34
N ASP A 80 4.95 8.90 12.18
CA ASP A 80 5.60 8.78 10.87
C ASP A 80 6.45 7.50 10.73
N GLY A 81 7.00 7.28 9.54
CA GLY A 81 7.79 6.08 9.26
C GLY A 81 9.10 6.00 10.06
N LEU A 82 9.67 7.14 10.46
CA LEU A 82 10.86 7.17 11.31
C LEU A 82 10.49 6.81 12.76
N ASP A 83 9.38 7.35 13.28
CA ASP A 83 8.86 6.99 14.60
C ASP A 83 8.59 5.49 14.70
N VAL A 84 8.00 4.89 13.65
CA VAL A 84 7.72 3.45 13.58
C VAL A 84 9.01 2.65 13.52
N ALA A 85 10.00 3.07 12.71
CA ALA A 85 11.29 2.40 12.65
C ALA A 85 12.01 2.41 14.00
N VAL A 86 12.04 3.56 14.69
CA VAL A 86 12.62 3.71 16.03
C VAL A 86 11.81 2.90 17.05
N GLY A 87 10.48 2.92 16.98
CA GLY A 87 9.60 2.15 17.84
C GLY A 87 9.82 0.64 17.72
N CYS A 88 9.96 0.12 16.50
CA CYS A 88 10.29 -1.29 16.26
C CYS A 88 11.62 -1.70 16.91
N LEU A 89 12.67 -0.87 16.76
CA LEU A 89 13.97 -1.13 17.39
C LEU A 89 13.86 -1.12 18.92
N ARG A 90 13.20 -0.10 19.48
CA ARG A 90 12.99 0.06 20.92
C ARG A 90 12.18 -1.10 21.50
N TRP A 91 11.09 -1.50 20.85
CA TRP A 91 10.24 -2.60 21.26
C TRP A 91 11.03 -3.92 21.31
N ARG A 92 11.83 -4.19 20.27
CA ARG A 92 12.74 -5.34 20.21
C ARG A 92 13.79 -5.30 21.33
N ASP A 93 14.44 -4.17 21.52
CA ASP A 93 15.53 -4.02 22.50
C ASP A 93 15.02 -4.16 23.95
N ARG A 94 13.72 -3.93 24.18
CA ARG A 94 13.02 -4.19 25.45
C ARG A 94 12.51 -5.63 25.58
N GLY A 95 12.86 -6.53 24.66
CA GLY A 95 12.44 -7.94 24.68
C GLY A 95 11.02 -8.19 24.17
N GLY A 96 10.38 -7.21 23.53
CA GLY A 96 9.07 -7.37 22.91
C GLY A 96 7.88 -7.47 23.88
N CYS A 97 8.01 -6.90 25.08
CA CYS A 97 7.02 -7.08 26.15
C CYS A 97 5.89 -6.03 26.15
N ASP A 98 6.03 -4.90 25.45
CA ASP A 98 5.01 -3.85 25.44
C ASP A 98 3.97 -4.12 24.34
N GLU A 99 2.84 -4.70 24.73
CA GLU A 99 1.73 -5.00 23.81
C GLU A 99 1.05 -3.75 23.24
N ALA A 100 1.05 -2.64 23.99
CA ALA A 100 0.44 -1.40 23.54
C ALA A 100 1.30 -0.76 22.43
N GLU A 101 2.63 -0.74 22.63
CA GLU A 101 3.58 -0.31 21.60
C GLU A 101 3.48 -1.21 20.36
N LEU A 102 3.45 -2.54 20.52
CA LEU A 102 3.26 -3.46 19.39
C LEU A 102 1.97 -3.16 18.63
N ARG A 103 0.86 -2.95 19.36
CA ARG A 103 -0.42 -2.61 18.74
C ARG A 103 -0.32 -1.36 17.88
N THR A 104 0.25 -0.27 18.41
CA THR A 104 0.41 0.97 17.63
C THR A 104 1.25 0.76 16.37
N LEU A 105 2.32 -0.03 16.44
CA LEU A 105 3.16 -0.35 15.28
C LEU A 105 2.41 -1.17 14.23
N LEU A 106 1.58 -2.13 14.65
CA LEU A 106 0.75 -2.93 13.75
C LEU A 106 -0.38 -2.11 13.13
N GLU A 107 -1.03 -1.26 13.91
CA GLU A 107 -2.09 -0.35 13.44
C GLU A 107 -1.56 0.62 12.40
N TYR A 108 -0.31 1.08 12.53
CA TYR A 108 0.34 1.89 11.48
C TYR A 108 0.44 1.12 10.16
N GLY A 109 0.98 -0.11 10.19
CA GLY A 109 1.10 -0.92 8.98
C GLY A 109 -0.24 -1.29 8.35
N GLU A 110 -1.26 -1.54 9.17
CA GLU A 110 -2.63 -1.76 8.69
C GLU A 110 -3.23 -0.50 8.07
N ASP A 111 -3.01 0.68 8.68
CA ASP A 111 -3.47 1.96 8.10
C ASP A 111 -2.83 2.22 6.73
N ASP A 112 -1.55 1.89 6.52
CA ASP A 112 -0.90 2.05 5.21
C ASP A 112 -1.57 1.17 4.14
N VAL A 113 -1.91 -0.08 4.48
CA VAL A 113 -2.63 -0.98 3.56
C VAL A 113 -4.05 -0.47 3.27
N LEU A 114 -4.75 0.01 4.30
CA LEU A 114 -6.10 0.57 4.15
C LEU A 114 -6.10 1.88 3.36
N ALA A 115 -5.11 2.75 3.59
CA ALA A 115 -4.88 3.98 2.84
C ALA A 115 -4.62 3.70 1.37
N LEU A 116 -3.79 2.68 1.08
CA LEU A 116 -3.51 2.25 -0.29
C LEU A 116 -4.78 1.77 -1.01
N ARG A 117 -5.61 0.99 -0.32
CA ARG A 117 -6.91 0.54 -0.83
C ARG A 117 -7.85 1.72 -1.08
N ALA A 118 -7.95 2.64 -0.12
CA ALA A 118 -8.82 3.82 -0.25
C ALA A 118 -8.41 4.67 -1.47
N LEU A 119 -7.11 4.85 -1.67
CA LEU A 119 -6.58 5.60 -2.81
C LEU A 119 -6.87 4.89 -4.15
N ALA A 120 -6.71 3.56 -4.22
CA ALA A 120 -7.07 2.78 -5.40
C ALA A 120 -8.57 2.89 -5.73
N GLN A 121 -9.44 2.83 -4.72
CA GLN A 121 -10.88 2.99 -4.89
C GLN A 121 -11.24 4.40 -5.37
N TRP A 122 -10.58 5.42 -4.83
CA TRP A 122 -10.76 6.81 -5.26
C TRP A 122 -10.36 7.01 -6.72
N GLN A 123 -9.24 6.42 -7.16
CA GLN A 123 -8.82 6.46 -8.57
C GLN A 123 -9.83 5.78 -9.50
N ASP A 124 -10.35 4.60 -9.13
CA ASP A 124 -11.38 3.91 -9.92
C ASP A 124 -12.63 4.79 -10.06
N GLN A 125 -13.06 5.45 -8.98
CA GLN A 125 -14.18 6.38 -9.02
C GLN A 125 -13.92 7.58 -9.95
N LEU A 126 -12.71 8.13 -9.95
CA LEU A 126 -12.35 9.19 -10.88
C LEU A 126 -12.34 8.72 -12.34
N GLY A 127 -11.79 7.55 -12.62
CA GLY A 127 -11.79 6.96 -13.97
C GLY A 127 -13.21 6.77 -14.50
N ARG A 128 -14.13 6.26 -13.67
CA ARG A 128 -15.55 6.11 -14.01
C ARG A 128 -16.25 7.45 -14.26
N ARG A 129 -15.90 8.51 -13.51
CA ARG A 129 -16.45 9.85 -13.69
C ARG A 129 -15.91 10.55 -14.94
N ALA A 130 -14.65 10.33 -15.28
CA ALA A 130 -14.00 10.90 -16.47
C ALA A 130 -14.43 10.21 -17.77
N SER A 131 -14.91 8.96 -17.69
CA SER A 131 -15.44 8.20 -18.84
C SER A 131 -16.90 7.77 -18.60
N PRO A 132 -17.88 8.70 -18.64
CA PRO A 132 -19.27 8.33 -18.64
C PRO A 132 -19.60 7.76 -20.05
N ARG A 133 -19.49 6.43 -20.19
CA ARG A 133 -19.77 5.64 -21.41
C ARG A 133 -18.69 5.67 -22.50
N THR A 134 -17.71 4.79 -22.38
CA THR A 134 -17.44 3.78 -23.42
C THR A 134 -17.05 2.49 -22.71
N GLY A 135 -17.70 1.38 -23.06
CA GLY A 135 -17.58 0.12 -22.33
C GLY A 135 -16.16 -0.42 -22.31
N VAL A 136 -15.56 -0.52 -21.13
CA VAL A 136 -14.47 -1.44 -20.84
C VAL A 136 -14.73 -2.04 -19.47
N GLU A 137 -15.36 -3.23 -19.45
CA GLU A 137 -15.22 -4.16 -18.35
C GLU A 137 -13.74 -4.53 -18.22
N LYS A 138 -13.06 -4.09 -17.14
CA LYS A 138 -11.90 -4.77 -16.54
C LYS A 138 -11.40 -3.95 -15.35
N LEU A 139 -11.99 -4.22 -14.20
CA LEU A 139 -11.41 -4.20 -12.84
C LEU A 139 -12.58 -4.48 -11.89
N ARG A 140 -13.08 -5.73 -11.93
CA ARG A 140 -13.95 -6.22 -10.85
C ARG A 140 -13.02 -6.56 -9.69
N LEU A 141 -12.80 -5.61 -8.79
CA LEU A 141 -12.36 -5.94 -7.44
C LEU A 141 -13.52 -6.72 -6.81
N GLY A 142 -13.29 -8.01 -6.56
CA GLY A 142 -14.29 -8.92 -5.99
C GLY A 142 -14.77 -8.49 -4.60
N PRO A 143 -15.92 -9.00 -4.15
CA PRO A 143 -16.52 -8.69 -2.85
C PRO A 143 -15.63 -9.07 -1.67
#